data_AF-A0A497NQ31-F1
#
_entry.id   AF-A0A497NQ31-F1
#
_cell.length_a   1.000
_cell.length_b   1.000
_cell.length_c   1.000
_cell.angle_alpha   90.00
_cell.angle_beta   90.00
_cell.angle_gamma   90.00
#
_symmetry.space_group_name_H-M   'P 1'
#
loop_
_entity.id
_entity.type
_entity.pdbx_description
1 polymer ?
#
loop_
_entity_poly.entity_id
_entity_poly.type
_entity_poly.pdbx_seq_one_letter_code
_entity_poly.pdbx_strand_id
1 'polypeptide(L)'
;MPEGRLKKSSFAIIEHPILGAFDYRAVSGESTTFQFYKGRDVIMLGILLNSAGLEYDVISTNEILKNPNILENYKAVALINIYRMNNKLLKALLDFRDSGGGLFIVGRTGLFDEYGNKNMTYLKKLLNVSDVREEKKSLY
;
A
#
# COMPACT_ATOMS: atom_id res chain seq x y z
N MET A 1 -22.01 -11.88 -2.16
CA MET A 1 -22.34 -10.50 -1.75
C MET A 1 -22.15 -10.43 -0.25
N PRO A 2 -21.38 -9.50 0.34
CA PRO A 2 -21.38 -9.38 1.78
C PRO A 2 -22.30 -8.25 2.21
N GLU A 3 -23.35 -8.67 2.91
CA GLU A 3 -24.28 -7.89 3.70
C GLU A 3 -23.53 -7.14 4.82
N GLY A 4 -24.10 -5.99 5.22
CA GLY A 4 -23.52 -5.06 6.19
C GLY A 4 -23.03 -5.75 7.47
N ARG A 5 -21.76 -5.50 7.83
CA ARG A 5 -21.14 -6.02 9.06
C ARG A 5 -21.00 -4.92 10.10
N LEU A 6 -21.38 -5.26 11.34
CA LEU A 6 -21.29 -4.41 12.55
C LEU A 6 -19.93 -4.46 13.27
N LYS A 7 -19.03 -5.39 12.92
CA LYS A 7 -17.69 -5.50 13.52
C LYS A 7 -16.62 -5.27 12.44
N LYS A 8 -15.74 -4.28 12.69
CA LYS A 8 -14.55 -4.01 11.88
C LYS A 8 -13.53 -5.13 12.03
N SER A 9 -12.82 -5.47 10.95
CA SER A 9 -11.67 -6.37 11.03
C SER A 9 -10.53 -5.70 11.79
N SER A 10 -9.67 -6.49 12.44
CA SER A 10 -8.41 -5.97 13.00
C SER A 10 -7.33 -5.69 11.94
N PHE A 11 -7.56 -6.06 10.68
CA PHE A 11 -6.63 -5.86 9.58
C PHE A 11 -7.32 -5.10 8.44
N ALA A 12 -6.62 -4.16 7.82
CA ALA A 12 -7.14 -3.45 6.66
C ALA A 12 -6.14 -3.42 5.50
N ILE A 13 -6.64 -3.48 4.28
CA ILE A 13 -5.88 -3.18 3.08
C ILE A 13 -6.13 -1.71 2.71
N ILE A 14 -5.06 -0.95 2.57
CA ILE A 14 -5.11 0.43 2.10
C ILE A 14 -5.04 0.41 0.58
N GLU A 15 -6.10 0.87 -0.07
CA GLU A 15 -6.11 1.05 -1.52
C GLU A 15 -5.86 2.51 -1.90
N HIS A 16 -5.18 2.71 -3.02
CA HIS A 16 -5.15 4.01 -3.68
C HIS A 16 -6.27 4.06 -4.74
N PRO A 17 -7.10 5.12 -4.79
CA PRO A 17 -8.19 5.24 -5.75
C PRO A 17 -7.77 4.96 -7.20
N ILE A 18 -8.66 4.25 -7.92
CA ILE A 18 -8.51 3.65 -9.26
C ILE A 18 -8.07 4.62 -10.38
N LEU A 19 -8.20 5.95 -10.21
CA LEU A 19 -7.71 6.91 -11.21
C LEU A 19 -6.19 6.84 -11.44
N GLY A 20 -5.46 6.12 -10.58
CA GLY A 20 -4.06 5.74 -10.78
C GLY A 20 -3.82 4.26 -11.06
N ALA A 21 -4.82 3.43 -11.34
CA ALA A 21 -4.78 1.95 -11.35
C ALA A 21 -3.80 1.32 -12.36
N PHE A 22 -3.32 2.10 -13.31
CA PHE A 22 -2.34 1.67 -14.30
C PHE A 22 -1.01 2.38 -14.11
N ASP A 23 0.09 1.62 -14.10
CA ASP A 23 1.44 2.16 -14.11
C ASP A 23 1.92 2.37 -15.54
N TYR A 24 1.63 3.55 -16.12
CA TYR A 24 2.00 3.90 -17.50
C TYR A 24 3.50 4.17 -17.72
N ARG A 25 4.35 3.98 -16.70
CA ARG A 25 5.81 4.24 -16.77
C ARG A 25 6.65 3.00 -17.08
N ALA A 26 6.02 1.83 -17.25
CA ALA A 26 6.71 0.65 -17.74
C ALA A 26 6.78 0.68 -19.28
N VAL A 27 8.02 0.77 -19.77
CA VAL A 27 8.43 0.87 -21.16
C VAL A 27 7.94 -0.35 -21.97
N SER A 28 7.59 -0.07 -23.23
CA SER A 28 7.26 -1.01 -24.30
C SER A 28 8.19 -2.22 -24.36
N GLY A 29 7.65 -3.45 -24.30
CA GLY A 29 8.46 -4.63 -24.58
C GLY A 29 7.76 -5.99 -24.46
N GLU A 30 6.84 -6.19 -23.52
CA GLU A 30 6.29 -7.54 -23.29
C GLU A 30 4.77 -7.56 -23.13
N SER A 31 4.16 -8.36 -24.00
CA SER A 31 2.73 -8.63 -24.09
C SER A 31 2.27 -9.49 -22.91
N THR A 32 1.89 -8.87 -21.80
CA THR A 32 0.98 -9.50 -20.84
C THR A 32 -0.07 -8.48 -20.38
N THR A 33 -1.34 -8.83 -20.54
CA THR A 33 -2.50 -7.91 -20.54
C THR A 33 -2.80 -7.22 -19.18
N PHE A 34 -1.95 -7.40 -18.17
CA PHE A 34 -2.18 -6.88 -16.81
C PHE A 34 -0.93 -6.42 -16.05
N GLN A 35 0.26 -6.35 -16.68
CA GLN A 35 1.49 -5.90 -15.99
C GLN A 35 1.38 -4.49 -15.39
N PHE A 36 0.52 -3.66 -15.96
CA PHE A 36 0.32 -2.29 -15.54
C PHE A 36 -0.75 -2.14 -14.45
N TYR A 37 -1.58 -3.16 -14.21
CA TYR A 37 -2.70 -3.07 -13.27
C TYR A 37 -2.22 -3.23 -11.82
N LYS A 38 -2.16 -2.11 -11.12
CA LYS A 38 -1.67 -2.01 -9.72
C LYS A 38 -2.55 -2.77 -8.73
N GLY A 39 -3.82 -2.99 -9.08
CA GLY A 39 -4.77 -3.74 -8.28
C GLY A 39 -4.57 -5.26 -8.31
N ARG A 40 -3.68 -5.80 -9.18
CA ARG A 40 -3.41 -7.24 -9.22
C ARG A 40 -2.90 -7.75 -7.87
N ASP A 41 -1.95 -7.04 -7.27
CA ASP A 41 -1.35 -7.44 -5.99
C ASP A 41 -2.36 -7.32 -4.84
N VAL A 42 -3.27 -6.34 -4.90
CA VAL A 42 -4.37 -6.20 -3.95
C VAL A 42 -5.33 -7.39 -4.04
N ILE A 43 -5.72 -7.76 -5.27
CA ILE A 43 -6.60 -8.92 -5.51
C ILE A 43 -5.93 -10.21 -5.04
N MET A 44 -4.66 -10.41 -5.37
CA MET A 44 -3.92 -11.62 -4.98
C MET A 44 -3.75 -11.71 -3.46
N LEU A 45 -3.44 -10.61 -2.78
CA LEU A 45 -3.42 -10.61 -1.31
C LEU A 45 -4.81 -10.89 -0.74
N GLY A 46 -5.86 -10.28 -1.29
CA GLY A 46 -7.24 -10.55 -0.87
C GLY A 46 -7.62 -12.02 -1.00
N ILE A 47 -7.27 -12.66 -2.13
CA ILE A 47 -7.49 -14.11 -2.33
C ILE A 47 -6.73 -14.92 -1.28
N LEU A 48 -5.47 -14.58 -0.99
CA LEU A 48 -4.65 -15.27 0.01
C LEU A 48 -5.25 -15.14 1.41
N LEU A 49 -5.66 -13.94 1.81
CA LEU A 49 -6.30 -13.69 3.10
C LEU A 49 -7.62 -14.46 3.23
N ASN A 50 -8.47 -14.40 2.20
CA ASN A 50 -9.73 -15.13 2.17
C ASN A 50 -9.50 -16.65 2.26
N SER A 51 -8.48 -17.17 1.56
CA SER A 51 -8.13 -18.60 1.60
C SER A 51 -7.59 -19.03 2.97
N ALA A 52 -6.96 -18.11 3.70
CA ALA A 52 -6.52 -18.32 5.07
C ALA A 52 -7.64 -18.11 6.12
N GLY A 53 -8.86 -17.78 5.70
CA GLY A 53 -9.97 -17.45 6.60
C GLY A 53 -9.79 -16.14 7.37
N LEU A 54 -8.91 -15.25 6.89
CA LEU A 54 -8.64 -13.96 7.49
C LEU A 54 -9.56 -12.89 6.90
N GLU A 55 -10.30 -12.24 7.78
CA GLU A 55 -11.14 -11.10 7.40
C GLU A 55 -10.30 -9.83 7.31
N TYR A 56 -10.61 -8.97 6.34
CA TYR A 56 -9.95 -7.68 6.17
C TYR A 56 -10.93 -6.62 5.71
N ASP A 57 -10.72 -5.40 6.19
CA ASP A 57 -11.41 -4.22 5.68
C ASP A 57 -10.61 -3.62 4.52
N VAL A 58 -11.26 -2.85 3.66
CA VAL A 58 -10.59 -2.06 2.61
C VAL A 58 -10.86 -0.60 2.92
N ILE A 59 -9.79 0.18 3.05
CA ILE A 59 -9.86 1.62 3.29
C ILE A 59 -9.08 2.35 2.20
N SER A 60 -9.61 3.46 1.70
CA SER A 60 -8.90 4.26 0.70
C SER A 60 -7.90 5.23 1.35
N THR A 61 -6.85 5.59 0.62
CA THR A 61 -5.95 6.68 1.05
C THR A 61 -6.69 7.99 1.28
N ASN A 62 -7.77 8.24 0.52
CA ASN A 62 -8.61 9.43 0.70
C ASN A 62 -9.35 9.44 2.04
N GLU A 63 -9.82 8.27 2.51
CA GLU A 63 -10.46 8.15 3.83
C GLU A 63 -9.46 8.42 4.95
N ILE A 64 -8.24 7.89 4.84
CA ILE A 64 -7.17 8.15 5.80
C ILE A 64 -6.81 9.64 5.81
N LEU A 65 -6.71 10.28 4.64
CA LEU A 65 -6.42 11.71 4.56
C LEU A 65 -7.52 12.60 5.13
N LYS A 66 -8.78 12.16 5.06
CA LYS A 66 -9.92 12.85 5.68
C LYS A 66 -10.01 12.62 7.19
N ASN A 67 -9.70 11.40 7.64
CA ASN A 67 -9.75 11.01 9.04
C ASN A 67 -8.62 10.02 9.37
N PRO A 68 -7.42 10.51 9.76
CA PRO A 68 -6.28 9.65 10.08
C PRO A 68 -6.56 8.65 11.21
N ASN A 69 -7.40 9.04 12.18
CA ASN A 69 -7.74 8.23 13.34
C ASN A 69 -8.53 6.96 12.96
N ILE A 70 -8.98 6.82 11.72
CA ILE A 70 -9.56 5.56 11.24
C ILE A 70 -8.58 4.38 11.43
N LEU A 71 -7.27 4.64 11.35
CA LEU A 71 -6.21 3.66 11.50
C LEU A 71 -6.15 3.03 12.91
N GLU A 72 -6.57 3.76 13.95
CA GLU A 72 -6.57 3.28 15.34
C GLU A 72 -7.50 2.08 15.57
N ASN A 73 -8.46 1.85 14.65
CA ASN A 73 -9.35 0.70 14.71
C ASN A 73 -8.67 -0.61 14.29
N TYR A 74 -7.47 -0.55 13.70
CA TYR A 74 -6.78 -1.69 13.12
C TYR A 74 -5.51 -2.00 13.91
N LYS A 75 -5.17 -3.28 14.01
CA LYS A 75 -3.89 -3.73 14.56
C LYS A 75 -2.78 -3.68 13.53
N ALA A 76 -3.12 -3.91 12.25
CA ALA A 76 -2.18 -3.83 11.15
C ALA A 76 -2.88 -3.42 9.86
N VAL A 77 -2.11 -2.80 8.96
CA VAL A 77 -2.58 -2.38 7.64
C VAL A 77 -1.62 -2.81 6.54
N ALA A 78 -2.17 -3.22 5.39
CA ALA A 78 -1.40 -3.50 4.19
C ALA A 78 -1.34 -2.27 3.28
N LEU A 79 -0.13 -1.85 2.93
CA LEU A 79 0.14 -0.81 1.95
C LEU A 79 0.62 -1.46 0.66
N ILE A 80 -0.30 -1.73 -0.26
CA ILE A 80 -0.01 -2.46 -1.49
C ILE A 80 0.07 -1.48 -2.63
N ASN A 81 1.23 -1.36 -3.25
CA ASN A 81 1.42 -0.53 -4.44
C ASN A 81 0.88 0.91 -4.27
N ILE A 82 1.16 1.55 -3.13
CA ILE A 82 0.85 2.97 -2.95
C ILE A 82 1.91 3.80 -3.69
N TYR A 83 1.65 4.01 -4.99
CA TYR A 83 2.62 4.62 -5.90
C TYR A 83 2.90 6.09 -5.61
N ARG A 84 1.92 6.85 -5.12
CA ARG A 84 2.08 8.27 -4.83
C ARG A 84 1.94 8.48 -3.34
N MET A 85 3.00 9.01 -2.73
CA MET A 85 3.01 9.28 -1.30
C MET A 85 3.21 10.77 -1.05
N ASN A 86 2.31 11.35 -0.28
CA ASN A 86 2.46 12.72 0.21
C ASN A 86 2.83 12.72 1.70
N ASN A 87 3.28 13.88 2.20
CA ASN A 87 3.72 14.01 3.59
C ASN A 87 2.59 13.80 4.61
N LYS A 88 1.33 14.07 4.24
CA LYS A 88 0.17 13.89 5.12
C LYS A 88 -0.13 12.41 5.35
N LEU A 89 -0.17 11.64 4.27
CA LEU A 89 -0.35 10.18 4.31
C LEU A 89 0.82 9.52 5.03
N LEU A 90 2.06 9.92 4.70
CA LEU A 90 3.24 9.43 5.40
C LEU A 90 3.12 9.67 6.91
N LYS A 91 2.79 10.89 7.33
CA LYS A 91 2.64 11.20 8.76
C LYS A 91 1.61 10.31 9.44
N ALA A 92 0.41 10.16 8.86
CA ALA A 92 -0.62 9.29 9.42
C ALA A 92 -0.16 7.82 9.59
N LEU A 93 0.61 7.30 8.62
CA LEU A 93 1.15 5.94 8.68
C LEU A 93 2.28 5.79 9.70
N LEU A 94 3.11 6.83 9.87
CA LEU A 94 4.15 6.84 10.90
C LEU A 94 3.52 6.94 12.30
N ASP A 95 2.56 7.83 12.50
CA ASP A 95 1.84 7.98 13.78
C ASP A 95 1.15 6.65 14.17
N PHE A 96 0.53 5.96 13.20
CA PHE A 96 -0.05 4.62 13.40
C PHE A 96 0.99 3.55 13.76
N ARG A 97 2.13 3.53 13.08
CA ARG A 97 3.22 2.59 13.41
C ARG A 97 3.78 2.85 14.80
N ASP A 98 4.02 4.11 15.12
CA ASP A 98 4.65 4.54 16.37
C ASP A 98 3.70 4.33 17.57
N SER A 99 2.38 4.23 17.35
CA SER A 99 1.40 3.82 18.36
C SER A 99 1.27 2.29 18.54
N GLY A 100 2.07 1.50 17.81
CA GLY A 100 2.12 0.04 17.90
C GLY A 100 1.42 -0.70 16.76
N GLY A 101 0.91 0.02 15.75
CA GLY A 101 0.30 -0.56 14.56
C GLY A 101 1.30 -1.23 13.63
N GLY A 102 0.91 -2.36 13.03
CA GLY A 102 1.73 -3.08 12.06
C GLY A 102 1.59 -2.52 10.64
N LEU A 103 2.71 -2.23 9.97
CA LEU A 103 2.73 -1.89 8.54
C LEU A 103 3.20 -3.08 7.71
N PHE A 104 2.33 -3.61 6.85
CA PHE A 104 2.68 -4.62 5.85
C PHE A 104 2.85 -3.95 4.48
N ILE A 105 4.09 -3.79 4.03
CA ILE A 105 4.42 -2.99 2.84
C ILE A 105 4.72 -3.91 1.66
N VAL A 106 4.01 -3.74 0.54
CA VAL A 106 4.13 -4.59 -0.65
C VAL A 106 4.34 -3.76 -1.92
N GLY A 107 5.21 -4.26 -2.79
CA GLY A 107 5.41 -3.74 -4.13
C GLY A 107 6.12 -2.38 -4.13
N ARG A 108 5.59 -1.42 -4.90
CA ARG A 108 6.22 -0.10 -5.13
C ARG A 108 5.81 0.99 -4.14
N THR A 109 5.21 0.61 -3.02
CA THR A 109 4.79 1.54 -1.96
C THR A 109 5.94 2.43 -1.49
N GLY A 110 5.72 3.74 -1.46
CA GLY A 110 6.69 4.71 -0.91
C GLY A 110 7.93 4.95 -1.78
N LEU A 111 7.94 4.50 -3.04
CA LEU A 111 9.04 4.76 -3.97
C LEU A 111 8.92 6.09 -4.73
N PHE A 112 7.72 6.68 -4.79
CA PHE A 112 7.50 7.96 -5.46
C PHE A 112 6.73 8.95 -4.59
N ASP A 113 7.02 10.24 -4.81
CA ASP A 113 6.31 11.34 -4.17
C ASP A 113 4.92 11.57 -4.79
N GLU A 114 4.22 12.61 -4.33
CA GLU A 114 2.87 12.96 -4.79
C GLU A 114 2.79 13.36 -6.28
N TYR A 115 3.90 13.86 -6.84
CA TYR A 115 4.04 14.23 -8.25
C TYR A 115 4.51 13.04 -9.11
N GLY A 116 4.87 11.93 -8.46
CA GLY A 116 5.40 10.74 -9.10
C GLY A 116 6.91 10.77 -9.29
N ASN A 117 7.67 11.71 -8.75
CA ASN A 117 9.14 11.65 -8.84
C ASN A 117 9.67 10.52 -7.94
N LYS A 118 10.72 9.83 -8.39
CA LYS A 118 11.37 8.80 -7.56
C LYS A 118 11.91 9.46 -6.29
N ASN A 119 11.42 9.03 -5.14
CA ASN A 119 11.82 9.54 -3.84
C ASN A 119 11.73 8.43 -2.79
N MET A 120 12.86 7.79 -2.53
CA MET A 120 12.95 6.65 -1.61
C MET A 120 12.87 7.04 -0.13
N THR A 121 12.85 8.35 0.17
CA THR A 121 12.76 8.86 1.54
C THR A 121 11.47 8.40 2.22
N TYR A 122 10.36 8.29 1.48
CA TYR A 122 9.09 7.82 2.02
C TYR A 122 9.19 6.36 2.49
N LEU A 123 9.66 5.47 1.62
CA LEU A 123 9.87 4.06 1.97
C LEU A 123 10.86 3.90 3.14
N LYS A 124 12.00 4.61 3.10
CA LYS A 124 13.00 4.61 4.19
C LYS A 124 12.36 4.98 5.54
N LYS A 125 11.54 6.03 5.56
CA LYS A 125 10.83 6.47 6.77
C LYS A 125 9.81 5.44 7.25
N LEU A 126 9.02 4.86 6.36
CA LEU A 126 8.04 3.83 6.72
C LEU A 126 8.71 2.59 7.34
N LEU A 127 9.82 2.15 6.77
CA LEU A 127 10.60 1.00 7.26
C LEU A 127 11.49 1.31 8.47
N ASN A 128 11.62 2.59 8.85
CA ASN A 128 12.54 3.06 9.89
C ASN A 128 14.00 2.66 9.64
N VAL A 129 14.47 2.77 8.40
CA VAL A 129 15.85 2.42 8.02
C VAL A 129 16.58 3.64 7.45
N SER A 130 17.84 3.77 7.82
CA SER A 130 18.74 4.81 7.29
C SER A 130 19.15 4.51 5.84
N ASP A 131 19.29 3.24 5.47
CA ASP A 131 19.72 2.83 4.14
C ASP A 131 18.92 1.65 3.56
N VAL A 132 18.40 1.85 2.34
CA VAL A 132 17.72 0.80 1.56
C VAL A 132 18.66 0.53 0.40
N ARG A 133 19.38 -0.60 0.46
CA ARG A 133 20.27 -1.01 -0.62
C ARG A 133 19.41 -1.48 -1.78
N GLU A 134 19.47 -0.77 -2.91
CA GLU A 134 19.00 -1.34 -4.18
C GLU A 134 19.99 -2.47 -4.53
N GLU A 135 19.52 -3.72 -4.58
CA GLU A 135 20.32 -4.81 -5.13
C GLU A 135 20.70 -4.44 -6.56
N LYS A 136 22.01 -4.36 -6.82
CA LYS A 136 22.53 -4.31 -8.18
C LYS A 136 22.07 -5.59 -8.87
N LYS A 137 21.31 -5.47 -9.96
CA LYS A 137 21.08 -6.58 -10.89
C LYS A 137 22.43 -7.18 -11.23
N SER A 138 22.65 -8.42 -10.80
CA SER A 138 23.79 -9.20 -11.26
C SER A 138 23.50 -9.55 -12.71
N LEU A 139 24.28 -8.95 -13.62
CA LEU A 139 24.34 -9.36 -15.02
C LEU A 139 25.06 -10.70 -15.04
N TYR A 140 24.31 -11.80 -14.95
CA TYR A 140 24.74 -13.11 -15.44
C TYR A 140 23.91 -13.45 -16.67
#